data_AF-A0A2M7JYS6-F1
#
_entry.id   AF-A0A2M7JYS6-F1
#
_cell.length_a   1.000
_cell.length_b   1.000
_cell.length_c   1.000
_cell.angle_alpha   90.00
_cell.angle_beta   90.00
_cell.angle_gamma   90.00
#
_symmetry.space_group_name_H-M   'P 1'
#
loop_
_entity.id
_entity.type
_entity.pdbx_description
1 polymer ?
#
loop_
_entity_poly.entity_id
_entity_poly.type
_entity_poly.pdbx_seq_one_letter_code
_entity_poly.pdbx_strand_id
1 'polypeptide(L)'
;MLPAVCIVGKSKVGKTSLIEQLVQEFKKRGYKVVAVKHAPEGMDIDMPGKDSWRFAQAGSDAVLVSSAIKLAFVKNTDYDSSIDEILRIVGGGFDLVLMEGFTKGKLPKIEVHRKELGSDLVCPPAALSAVVSDEPLDIDAPQFSLSDTKGIADFIEKNFISRGEGDISLWVNGEWVATNPFVREIIAKVILAMVSTLKGMEKMKNLDISIRNKP
;
A
#
# COMPACT_ATOMS: atom_id res chain seq x y z
N MET A 1 -2.00 -7.57 -7.81
CA MET A 1 -1.37 -7.11 -6.53
C MET A 1 -1.99 -5.78 -6.17
N LEU A 2 -2.32 -5.52 -4.89
CA LEU A 2 -2.91 -4.24 -4.48
C LEU A 2 -2.00 -3.07 -4.91
N PRO A 3 -2.47 -2.13 -5.75
CA PRO A 3 -1.65 -1.00 -6.18
C PRO A 3 -1.11 -0.20 -4.98
N ALA A 4 0.17 0.12 -4.99
CA ALA A 4 0.83 0.88 -3.94
C ALA A 4 1.73 1.97 -4.53
N VAL A 5 1.64 3.18 -3.99
CA VAL A 5 2.45 4.34 -4.39
C VAL A 5 3.10 4.96 -3.15
N CYS A 6 4.41 5.19 -3.23
CA CYS A 6 5.17 5.84 -2.16
C CYS A 6 5.20 7.35 -2.36
N ILE A 7 4.86 8.10 -1.32
CA ILE A 7 5.06 9.53 -1.21
C ILE A 7 6.33 9.76 -0.40
N VAL A 8 7.35 10.29 -1.06
CA VAL A 8 8.71 10.51 -0.51
C VAL A 8 9.06 11.99 -0.49
N GLY A 9 10.20 12.32 0.12
CA GLY A 9 10.67 13.70 0.27
C GLY A 9 11.17 13.98 1.68
N LYS A 10 11.83 15.13 1.86
CA LYS A 10 12.47 15.53 3.13
C LYS A 10 11.48 15.58 4.30
N SER A 11 12.00 15.51 5.52
CA SER A 11 11.16 15.69 6.72
C SER A 11 10.45 17.05 6.66
N LYS A 12 9.19 17.10 7.10
CA LYS A 12 8.33 18.32 7.13
C LYS A 12 8.01 18.97 5.77
N VAL A 13 8.32 18.35 4.64
CA VAL A 13 8.03 18.90 3.29
C VAL A 13 6.54 18.91 2.91
N GLY A 14 5.69 18.21 3.68
CA GLY A 14 4.25 18.13 3.42
C GLY A 14 3.73 16.79 2.90
N LYS A 15 4.52 15.70 3.01
CA LYS A 15 4.11 14.34 2.60
C LYS A 15 2.77 13.92 3.20
N THR A 16 2.63 14.03 4.53
CA THR A 16 1.42 13.64 5.25
C THR A 16 0.21 14.43 4.76
N SER A 17 0.35 15.75 4.56
CA SER A 17 -0.71 16.61 4.04
C SER A 17 -1.13 16.22 2.61
N LEU A 18 -0.17 15.89 1.75
CA LEU A 18 -0.48 15.39 0.41
C LEU A 18 -1.23 14.05 0.46
N ILE A 19 -0.80 13.12 1.33
CA ILE A 19 -1.49 11.84 1.51
C ILE A 19 -2.93 12.06 2.01
N GLU A 20 -3.15 12.93 2.98
CA GLU A 20 -4.50 13.25 3.48
C GLU A 20 -5.41 13.78 2.36
N GLN A 21 -4.90 14.71 1.54
CA GLN A 21 -5.63 15.26 0.40
C GLN A 21 -5.93 14.19 -0.66
N LEU A 22 -4.96 13.33 -0.99
CA LEU A 22 -5.15 12.22 -1.92
C LEU A 22 -6.14 11.19 -1.39
N VAL A 23 -6.09 10.85 -0.11
CA VAL A 23 -7.08 9.97 0.53
C VAL A 23 -8.47 10.57 0.35
N GLN A 24 -8.67 11.85 0.68
CA GLN A 24 -9.97 12.50 0.51
C GLN A 24 -10.44 12.48 -0.95
N GLU A 25 -9.55 12.78 -1.90
CA GLU A 25 -9.86 12.78 -3.33
C GLU A 25 -10.25 11.38 -3.84
N PHE A 26 -9.47 10.35 -3.51
CA PHE A 26 -9.79 8.96 -3.88
C PHE A 26 -11.06 8.45 -3.18
N LYS A 27 -11.31 8.84 -1.93
CA LYS A 27 -12.57 8.53 -1.24
C LYS A 27 -13.77 9.15 -1.97
N LYS A 28 -13.68 10.39 -2.46
CA LYS A 28 -14.73 11.02 -3.28
C LYS A 28 -14.98 10.27 -4.60
N ARG A 29 -13.94 9.69 -5.18
CA ARG A 29 -14.01 8.85 -6.38
C ARG A 29 -14.51 7.43 -6.13
N GLY A 30 -14.81 7.06 -4.88
CA GLY A 30 -15.37 5.76 -4.51
C GLY A 30 -14.32 4.67 -4.20
N TYR A 31 -13.03 5.01 -4.14
CA TYR A 31 -11.97 4.06 -3.83
C TYR A 31 -11.95 3.69 -2.34
N LYS A 32 -11.48 2.48 -2.05
CA LYS A 32 -11.08 2.02 -0.72
C LYS A 32 -9.56 2.15 -0.60
N VAL A 33 -9.13 3.13 0.17
CA VAL A 33 -7.72 3.52 0.27
C VAL A 33 -7.14 3.10 1.61
N VAL A 34 -5.89 2.66 1.59
CA VAL A 34 -5.08 2.39 2.77
C VAL A 34 -3.95 3.41 2.82
N ALA A 35 -3.70 3.98 3.99
CA ALA A 35 -2.53 4.81 4.25
C ALA A 35 -1.56 4.03 5.14
N VAL A 36 -0.29 3.96 4.73
CA VAL A 36 0.79 3.34 5.51
C VAL A 36 1.82 4.41 5.78
N LYS A 37 2.35 4.46 7.00
CA LYS A 37 3.46 5.35 7.35
C LYS A 37 4.65 4.52 7.83
N HIS A 38 5.82 4.76 7.24
CA HIS A 38 7.07 4.20 7.72
C HIS A 38 7.67 5.09 8.81
N ALA A 39 7.93 4.53 9.99
CA ALA A 39 8.51 5.22 11.14
C ALA A 39 9.78 4.47 11.62
N PRO A 40 10.96 4.75 11.05
CA PRO A 40 12.19 4.00 11.34
C PRO A 40 12.65 4.08 12.81
N GLU A 41 12.30 5.16 13.51
CA GLU A 41 12.66 5.38 14.91
C GLU A 41 11.75 4.62 15.90
N GLY A 42 10.80 3.85 15.39
CA GLY A 42 9.78 3.16 16.18
C GLY A 42 8.54 4.01 16.45
N MET A 43 7.49 3.36 16.94
CA MET A 43 6.23 4.00 17.30
C MET A 43 5.48 3.17 18.34
N ASP A 44 4.72 3.85 19.20
CA ASP A 44 3.69 3.21 20.02
C ASP A 44 2.33 3.78 19.61
N ILE A 45 1.37 2.90 19.33
CA ILE A 45 0.01 3.25 18.87
C ILE A 45 -1.01 2.97 19.97
N ASP A 46 -0.65 2.16 20.96
CA ASP A 46 -1.57 1.76 22.02
C ASP A 46 -1.50 2.72 23.22
N MET A 47 -2.50 2.62 24.09
CA MET A 47 -2.58 3.45 25.29
C MET A 47 -2.04 2.70 26.51
N PRO A 48 -1.02 3.24 27.20
CA PRO A 48 -0.49 2.63 28.42
C PRO A 48 -1.58 2.32 29.45
N GLY A 49 -1.51 1.11 30.03
CA GLY A 49 -2.44 0.64 31.06
C GLY A 49 -3.78 0.08 30.57
N LYS A 50 -4.11 0.17 29.28
CA LYS A 50 -5.28 -0.52 28.69
C LYS A 50 -5.02 -2.01 28.52
N ASP A 51 -6.08 -2.80 28.36
CA ASP A 51 -5.97 -4.26 28.28
C ASP A 51 -5.13 -4.72 27.09
N SER A 52 -5.27 -4.09 25.92
CA SER A 52 -4.44 -4.38 24.74
C SER A 52 -2.96 -4.12 25.00
N TRP A 53 -2.63 -3.00 25.66
CA TRP A 53 -1.27 -2.67 26.05
C TRP A 53 -0.72 -3.68 27.06
N ARG A 54 -1.54 -4.07 28.05
CA ARG A 54 -1.17 -5.09 29.04
C ARG A 54 -0.93 -6.45 28.39
N PHE A 55 -1.69 -6.83 27.36
CA PHE A 55 -1.45 -8.08 26.61
C PHE A 55 -0.12 -8.04 25.86
N ALA A 56 0.23 -6.91 25.25
CA ALA A 56 1.54 -6.72 24.60
C ALA A 56 2.68 -6.81 25.63
N GLN A 57 2.57 -6.09 26.75
CA GLN A 57 3.57 -6.11 27.82
C GLN A 57 3.71 -7.47 28.51
N ALA A 58 2.66 -8.30 28.49
CA ALA A 58 2.71 -9.67 28.98
C ALA A 58 3.48 -10.62 28.05
N GLY A 59 3.92 -10.15 26.87
CA GLY A 59 4.72 -10.92 25.92
C GLY A 59 3.92 -11.47 24.72
N SER A 60 2.75 -10.90 24.40
CA SER A 60 2.04 -11.29 23.19
C SER A 60 2.80 -10.79 21.95
N ASP A 61 3.09 -11.69 21.01
CA ASP A 61 3.74 -11.33 19.72
C ASP A 61 2.86 -10.39 18.87
N ALA A 62 1.54 -10.50 19.05
CA ALA A 62 0.57 -9.59 18.46
C ALA A 62 -0.68 -9.45 19.33
N VAL A 63 -1.32 -8.29 19.23
CA VAL A 63 -2.57 -7.94 19.90
C VAL A 63 -3.57 -7.45 18.85
N LEU A 64 -4.79 -7.96 18.92
CA LEU A 64 -5.89 -7.58 18.04
C LEU A 64 -7.09 -7.13 18.89
N VAL A 65 -7.54 -5.90 18.64
CA VAL A 65 -8.72 -5.33 19.28
C VAL A 65 -9.81 -5.16 18.22
N SER A 66 -10.98 -5.72 18.48
CA SER A 66 -12.11 -5.69 17.55
C SER A 66 -13.30 -4.99 18.19
N SER A 67 -14.02 -4.22 17.37
CA SER A 67 -15.28 -3.57 17.70
C SER A 67 -16.23 -3.63 16.50
N ALA A 68 -17.47 -3.19 16.67
CA ALA A 68 -18.47 -3.19 15.60
C ALA A 68 -18.08 -2.36 14.35
N ILE A 69 -17.17 -1.39 14.49
CA ILE A 69 -16.82 -0.44 13.42
C ILE A 69 -15.32 -0.30 13.16
N LYS A 70 -14.47 -0.95 13.96
CA LYS A 70 -13.01 -0.78 13.90
C LYS A 70 -12.30 -2.04 14.37
N LEU A 71 -11.23 -2.36 13.66
CA LEU A 71 -10.22 -3.33 14.03
C LEU A 71 -8.90 -2.58 14.27
N ALA A 72 -8.20 -2.89 15.35
CA ALA A 72 -6.83 -2.44 15.58
C ALA A 72 -5.94 -3.67 15.74
N PHE A 73 -4.78 -3.64 15.10
CA PHE A 73 -3.80 -4.72 15.11
C PHE A 73 -2.43 -4.14 15.39
N VAL A 74 -1.78 -4.65 16.44
CA VAL A 74 -0.41 -4.32 16.81
C VAL A 74 0.38 -5.62 16.78
N LYS A 75 1.48 -5.64 16.04
CA LYS A 75 2.38 -6.78 15.95
C LYS A 75 3.78 -6.30 16.30
N ASN A 76 4.42 -6.97 17.26
CA ASN A 76 5.81 -6.70 17.58
C ASN A 76 6.71 -7.34 16.51
N THR A 77 7.68 -6.60 16.01
CA THR A 77 8.70 -7.08 15.07
C THR A 77 10.08 -6.64 15.54
N ASP A 78 11.07 -7.49 15.30
CA ASP A 78 12.50 -7.22 15.53
C ASP A 78 13.24 -6.82 14.25
N TYR A 79 12.50 -6.73 13.13
CA TYR A 79 12.98 -6.28 11.82
C TYR A 79 12.02 -5.24 11.21
N ASP A 80 12.53 -4.48 10.24
CA ASP A 80 11.74 -3.56 9.42
C ASP A 80 10.94 -4.35 8.38
N SER A 81 9.60 -4.32 8.49
CA SER A 81 8.73 -5.14 7.64
C SER A 81 8.84 -4.74 6.18
N SER A 82 8.94 -5.73 5.31
CA SER A 82 8.93 -5.52 3.86
C SER A 82 7.56 -4.99 3.39
N ILE A 83 7.55 -4.30 2.26
CA ILE A 83 6.31 -3.85 1.61
C ILE A 83 5.36 -5.03 1.37
N ASP A 84 5.88 -6.19 0.94
CA ASP A 84 5.07 -7.39 0.68
C ASP A 84 4.40 -7.92 1.96
N GLU A 85 5.11 -7.91 3.10
CA GLU A 85 4.53 -8.29 4.39
C GLU A 85 3.45 -7.31 4.84
N ILE A 86 3.68 -6.01 4.68
CA ILE A 86 2.70 -4.97 5.00
C ILE A 86 1.43 -5.15 4.16
N LEU A 87 1.58 -5.34 2.84
CA LEU A 87 0.44 -5.54 1.93
C LEU A 87 -0.34 -6.82 2.25
N ARG A 88 0.31 -7.86 2.79
CA ARG A 88 -0.39 -9.06 3.28
C ARG A 88 -1.21 -8.81 4.53
N ILE A 89 -0.68 -8.02 5.47
CA ILE A 89 -1.41 -7.64 6.68
C ILE A 89 -2.63 -6.78 6.32
N VAL A 90 -2.47 -5.86 5.36
CA VAL A 90 -3.58 -5.07 4.81
C VAL A 90 -4.66 -5.97 4.21
N GLY A 91 -4.25 -7.01 3.46
CA GLY A 91 -5.16 -7.98 2.88
C GLY A 91 -5.98 -7.43 1.72
N GLY A 92 -7.03 -8.17 1.34
CA GLY A 92 -7.90 -7.86 0.21
C GLY A 92 -8.99 -6.83 0.54
N GLY A 93 -9.68 -6.38 -0.51
CA GLY A 93 -10.86 -5.52 -0.38
C GLY A 93 -10.57 -4.02 -0.36
N PHE A 94 -9.34 -3.62 -0.68
CA PHE A 94 -8.92 -2.25 -0.94
C PHE A 94 -8.50 -2.09 -2.42
N ASP A 95 -8.42 -0.84 -2.87
CA ASP A 95 -8.14 -0.51 -4.27
C ASP A 95 -6.77 0.20 -4.45
N LEU A 96 -6.25 0.85 -3.41
CA LEU A 96 -5.01 1.61 -3.44
C LEU A 96 -4.36 1.71 -2.05
N VAL A 97 -3.03 1.60 -2.00
CA VAL A 97 -2.21 1.95 -0.84
C VAL A 97 -1.37 3.19 -1.13
N LEU A 98 -1.46 4.19 -0.26
CA LEU A 98 -0.58 5.36 -0.23
C LEU A 98 0.41 5.18 0.92
N MET A 99 1.70 5.15 0.62
CA MET A 99 2.75 4.89 1.60
C MET A 99 3.58 6.14 1.85
N GLU A 100 3.63 6.64 3.07
CA GLU A 100 4.57 7.69 3.46
C GLU A 100 5.94 7.08 3.76
N GLY A 101 6.97 7.46 3.01
CA GLY A 101 8.32 6.93 3.17
C GLY A 101 8.65 5.82 2.17
N PHE A 102 9.35 4.77 2.61
CA PHE A 102 9.84 3.70 1.74
C PHE A 102 10.64 4.21 0.53
N THR A 103 11.70 4.99 0.80
CA THR A 103 12.57 5.55 -0.24
C THR A 103 13.37 4.48 -1.00
N LYS A 104 13.52 3.30 -0.40
CA LYS A 104 14.16 2.12 -1.00
C LYS A 104 13.11 1.24 -1.70
N GLY A 105 13.56 0.46 -2.68
CA GLY A 105 12.72 -0.51 -3.38
C GLY A 105 12.14 0.00 -4.71
N LYS A 106 11.28 -0.82 -5.33
CA LYS A 106 10.84 -0.64 -6.73
C LYS A 106 9.44 -0.08 -6.90
N LEU A 107 8.71 0.19 -5.81
CA LEU A 107 7.39 0.81 -5.91
C LEU A 107 7.48 2.18 -6.59
N PRO A 108 6.43 2.61 -7.32
CA PRO A 108 6.30 3.96 -7.84
C PRO A 108 6.48 5.00 -6.74
N LYS A 109 7.24 6.05 -7.03
CA LYS A 109 7.55 7.12 -6.07
C LYS A 109 7.12 8.46 -6.61
N ILE A 110 6.38 9.20 -5.81
CA ILE A 110 6.07 10.61 -6.02
C ILE A 110 6.81 11.39 -4.94
N GLU A 111 7.78 12.21 -5.34
CA GLU A 111 8.54 13.00 -4.38
C GLU A 111 7.90 14.37 -4.19
N VAL A 112 7.74 14.78 -2.92
CA VAL A 112 7.36 16.14 -2.57
C VAL A 112 8.62 16.94 -2.30
N HIS A 113 8.82 17.99 -3.09
CA HIS A 113 9.95 18.92 -3.02
C HIS A 113 9.46 20.32 -2.64
N ARG A 114 10.23 21.02 -1.82
CA ARG A 114 10.04 22.45 -1.58
C ARG A 114 11.38 23.16 -1.60
N LYS A 115 11.46 24.28 -2.34
CA LYS A 115 12.66 25.10 -2.44
C LYS A 115 13.23 25.49 -1.07
N GLU A 116 12.35 25.79 -0.11
CA GLU A 116 12.71 26.20 1.25
C GLU A 116 13.51 25.14 2.03
N LEU A 117 13.40 23.86 1.62
CA LEU A 117 14.13 22.73 2.22
C LEU A 117 15.39 22.35 1.41
N GLY A 118 15.85 23.24 0.53
CA GLY A 118 17.02 23.07 -0.34
C GLY A 118 16.67 22.49 -1.71
N SER A 119 17.66 22.37 -2.59
CA SER A 119 17.49 21.97 -4.01
C SER A 119 17.51 20.46 -4.26
N ASP A 120 18.06 19.68 -3.34
CA ASP A 120 18.29 18.25 -3.59
C ASP A 120 17.05 17.40 -3.34
N LEU A 121 16.80 16.48 -4.27
CA LEU A 121 15.83 15.39 -4.14
C LEU A 121 16.39 14.26 -3.26
N VAL A 122 15.51 13.59 -2.53
CA VAL A 122 15.81 12.44 -1.68
C VAL A 122 16.05 11.19 -2.51
N CYS A 123 15.26 10.99 -3.57
CA CYS A 123 15.44 9.88 -4.49
C CYS A 123 16.11 10.35 -5.80
N PRO A 124 16.90 9.49 -6.46
CA PRO A 124 17.42 9.79 -7.79
C PRO A 124 16.27 10.07 -8.77
N PRO A 125 16.36 11.07 -9.66
CA PRO A 125 15.29 11.41 -10.61
C PRO A 125 14.78 10.21 -11.42
N ALA A 126 15.68 9.32 -11.86
CA ALA A 126 15.33 8.11 -12.62
C ALA A 126 14.48 7.08 -11.84
N ALA A 127 14.41 7.19 -10.50
CA ALA A 127 13.58 6.34 -9.66
C ALA A 127 12.19 6.95 -9.36
N LEU A 128 11.96 8.20 -9.77
CA LEU A 128 10.74 8.94 -9.51
C LEU A 128 9.76 8.77 -10.67
N SER A 129 8.50 8.55 -10.33
CA SER A 129 7.41 8.53 -11.29
C SER A 129 6.82 9.93 -11.52
N ALA A 130 6.90 10.80 -10.52
CA ALA A 130 6.53 12.21 -10.61
C ALA A 130 7.16 13.00 -9.45
N VAL A 131 7.13 14.33 -9.54
CA VAL A 131 7.49 15.26 -8.47
C VAL A 131 6.36 16.25 -8.22
N VAL A 132 6.13 16.58 -6.96
CA VAL A 132 5.21 17.64 -6.53
C VAL A 132 6.06 18.76 -5.94
N SER A 133 5.99 19.97 -6.49
CA SER A 133 6.90 21.05 -6.12
C SER A 133 6.26 22.45 -6.15
N ASP A 134 6.90 23.39 -5.44
CA ASP A 134 6.67 24.83 -5.49
C ASP A 134 7.61 25.57 -6.46
N GLU A 135 8.54 24.86 -7.11
CA GLU A 135 9.43 25.40 -8.12
C GLU A 135 9.60 24.42 -9.30
N PRO A 136 9.91 24.89 -10.52
CA PRO A 136 10.26 24.00 -11.61
C PRO A 136 11.63 23.36 -11.35
N LEU A 137 11.73 22.06 -11.60
CA LEU A 137 12.97 21.29 -11.50
C LEU A 137 13.42 20.81 -12.90
N ASP A 138 14.72 20.75 -13.12
CA ASP A 138 15.30 20.23 -14.37
C ASP A 138 15.45 18.70 -14.29
N ILE A 139 14.32 18.00 -14.41
CA ILE A 139 14.23 16.54 -14.34
C ILE A 139 13.26 16.01 -15.41
N ASP A 140 13.57 14.83 -15.94
CA ASP A 140 12.71 14.11 -16.90
C ASP A 140 11.65 13.27 -16.16
N ALA A 141 10.76 13.96 -15.44
CA ALA A 141 9.61 13.36 -14.77
C ALA A 141 8.43 14.35 -14.75
N PRO A 142 7.17 13.86 -14.77
CA PRO A 142 5.99 14.70 -14.58
C PRO A 142 6.09 15.53 -13.29
N GLN A 143 5.78 16.82 -13.38
CA GLN A 143 5.80 17.75 -12.26
C GLN A 143 4.40 18.31 -12.01
N PHE A 144 4.00 18.34 -10.73
CA PHE A 144 2.72 18.87 -10.26
C PHE A 144 2.94 19.98 -9.25
N SER A 145 2.01 20.94 -9.17
CA SER A 145 2.05 21.92 -8.10
C SER A 145 1.59 21.30 -6.77
N LEU A 146 2.00 21.89 -5.64
CA LEU A 146 1.55 21.47 -4.31
C LEU A 146 0.02 21.50 -4.12
N SER A 147 -0.70 22.26 -4.95
CA SER A 147 -2.17 22.40 -4.90
C SER A 147 -2.91 21.50 -5.89
N ASP A 148 -2.22 20.83 -6.81
CA ASP A 148 -2.85 20.01 -7.86
C ASP A 148 -3.14 18.58 -7.41
N THR A 149 -3.83 18.43 -6.28
CA THR A 149 -4.24 17.11 -5.75
C THR A 149 -4.99 16.29 -6.80
N LYS A 150 -5.83 16.94 -7.60
CA LYS A 150 -6.65 16.27 -8.62
C LYS A 150 -5.77 15.71 -9.75
N GLY A 151 -4.84 16.51 -10.29
CA GLY A 151 -3.91 16.04 -11.32
C GLY A 151 -3.01 14.92 -10.83
N ILE A 152 -2.56 14.98 -9.57
CA ILE A 152 -1.78 13.90 -8.95
C ILE A 152 -2.63 12.62 -8.83
N ALA A 153 -3.89 12.73 -8.39
CA ALA A 153 -4.79 11.58 -8.30
C ALA A 153 -5.09 10.98 -9.68
N ASP A 154 -5.32 11.81 -10.70
CA ASP A 154 -5.52 11.39 -12.10
C ASP A 154 -4.29 10.64 -12.63
N PHE A 155 -3.09 11.13 -12.32
CA PHE A 155 -1.84 10.48 -12.66
C PHE A 155 -1.71 9.10 -11.99
N ILE A 156 -1.97 9.01 -10.68
CA ILE A 156 -1.92 7.73 -9.96
C ILE A 156 -2.93 6.73 -10.52
N GLU A 157 -4.17 7.16 -10.72
CA GLU A 157 -5.25 6.31 -11.24
C GLU A 157 -4.89 5.77 -12.63
N LYS A 158 -4.42 6.63 -13.54
CA LYS A 158 -4.08 6.25 -14.90
C LYS A 158 -2.90 5.28 -14.98
N ASN A 159 -1.87 5.48 -14.15
CA ASN A 159 -0.59 4.78 -14.32
C ASN A 159 -0.42 3.56 -13.42
N PHE A 160 -1.05 3.54 -12.24
CA PHE A 160 -0.77 2.51 -11.23
C PHE A 160 -1.99 1.70 -10.84
N ILE A 161 -3.20 2.22 -11.06
CA ILE A 161 -4.43 1.49 -10.78
C ILE A 161 -4.88 0.81 -12.08
N SER A 162 -4.38 -0.40 -12.32
CA SER A 162 -4.87 -1.22 -13.43
C SER A 162 -6.23 -1.82 -13.07
N ARG A 163 -7.24 -1.60 -13.92
CA ARG A 163 -8.52 -2.32 -13.87
C ARG A 163 -8.44 -3.66 -14.62
N GLY A 164 -7.32 -4.38 -14.46
CA GLY A 164 -7.15 -5.68 -15.12
C GLY A 164 -8.11 -6.70 -14.52
N GLU A 165 -8.97 -7.30 -15.33
CA GLU A 165 -9.74 -8.48 -14.92
C GLU A 165 -8.77 -9.63 -14.58
N GLY A 166 -8.99 -10.28 -13.42
CA GLY A 166 -8.34 -11.56 -13.10
C GLY A 166 -6.88 -11.48 -12.66
N ASP A 167 -6.49 -10.44 -11.92
CA ASP A 167 -5.12 -10.29 -11.43
C ASP A 167 -4.80 -11.34 -10.33
N ILE A 168 -4.07 -12.40 -10.68
CA ILE A 168 -3.69 -13.46 -9.73
C ILE A 168 -2.37 -13.13 -9.06
N SER A 169 -2.36 -13.37 -7.76
CA SER A 169 -1.17 -13.42 -6.94
C SER A 169 -1.00 -14.82 -6.34
N LEU A 170 0.20 -15.39 -6.51
CA LEU A 170 0.56 -16.70 -6.00
C LEU A 170 1.65 -16.53 -4.94
N TRP A 171 1.50 -17.25 -3.82
CA TRP A 171 2.50 -17.28 -2.77
C TRP A 171 2.83 -18.72 -2.37
N VAL A 172 4.11 -18.99 -2.18
CA VAL A 172 4.61 -20.29 -1.74
C VAL A 172 5.50 -20.04 -0.54
N ASN A 173 5.24 -20.71 0.59
CA ASN A 173 5.97 -20.52 1.85
C ASN A 173 6.04 -19.07 2.34
N GLY A 174 5.03 -18.25 2.03
CA GLY A 174 5.05 -16.84 2.38
C GLY A 174 6.02 -16.02 1.53
N GLU A 175 6.35 -16.45 0.32
CA GLU A 175 7.06 -15.62 -0.67
C GLU A 175 6.20 -15.45 -1.92
N TRP A 176 6.25 -14.27 -2.54
CA TRP A 176 5.52 -14.03 -3.78
C TRP A 176 6.21 -14.76 -4.93
N VAL A 177 5.42 -15.50 -5.72
CA VAL A 177 5.90 -16.19 -6.90
C VAL A 177 5.54 -15.36 -8.13
N ALA A 178 6.57 -14.83 -8.79
CA ALA A 178 6.41 -14.16 -10.06
C ALA A 178 5.89 -15.14 -11.12
N THR A 179 4.77 -14.81 -11.74
CA THR A 179 4.17 -15.60 -12.83
C THR A 179 4.09 -14.76 -14.10
N ASN A 180 4.33 -15.40 -15.24
CA ASN A 180 4.13 -14.79 -16.55
C ASN A 180 2.62 -14.78 -16.92
N PRO A 181 2.19 -14.02 -17.95
CA PRO A 181 0.78 -13.90 -18.31
C PRO A 181 0.09 -15.24 -18.60
N PHE A 182 0.78 -16.16 -19.29
CA PHE A 182 0.25 -17.49 -19.63
C PHE A 182 -0.04 -18.33 -18.37
N VAL A 183 0.89 -18.35 -17.42
CA VAL A 183 0.71 -19.08 -16.14
C VAL A 183 -0.43 -18.47 -15.32
N ARG A 184 -0.55 -17.14 -15.28
CA ARG A 184 -1.67 -16.46 -14.61
C ARG A 184 -3.00 -16.88 -15.22
N GLU A 185 -3.11 -16.84 -16.54
CA GLU A 185 -4.34 -17.19 -17.25
C GLU A 185 -4.79 -18.63 -16.96
N ILE A 186 -3.87 -19.59 -16.99
CA ILE A 186 -4.17 -21.00 -16.68
C ILE A 186 -4.68 -21.14 -15.25
N ILE A 187 -3.95 -20.58 -14.28
CA ILE A 187 -4.32 -20.67 -12.86
C ILE A 187 -5.72 -20.06 -12.65
N ALA A 188 -6.00 -18.89 -13.25
CA ALA A 188 -7.31 -18.22 -13.15
C ALA A 188 -8.41 -19.10 -13.69
N LYS A 189 -8.28 -19.57 -14.93
CA LYS A 189 -9.33 -20.35 -15.58
C LYS A 189 -9.63 -21.64 -14.83
N VAL A 190 -8.61 -22.36 -14.38
CA VAL A 190 -8.80 -23.61 -13.62
C VAL A 190 -9.52 -23.32 -12.30
N ILE A 191 -9.05 -22.35 -11.54
CA ILE A 191 -9.64 -22.00 -10.25
C ILE A 191 -11.07 -21.49 -10.42
N LEU A 192 -11.31 -20.58 -11.38
CA LEU A 192 -12.65 -20.07 -11.67
C LEU A 192 -13.60 -21.18 -12.13
N ALA A 193 -13.13 -22.13 -12.93
CA ALA A 193 -13.91 -23.30 -13.32
C ALA A 193 -14.30 -24.14 -12.10
N MET A 194 -13.36 -24.40 -11.17
CA MET A 194 -13.66 -25.12 -9.93
C MET A 194 -14.72 -24.39 -9.10
N VAL A 195 -14.57 -23.08 -8.91
CA VAL A 195 -15.50 -22.30 -8.07
C VAL A 195 -16.85 -22.07 -8.74
N SER A 196 -16.92 -22.06 -10.08
CA SER A 196 -18.18 -21.95 -10.82
C SER A 196 -19.15 -23.11 -10.53
N THR A 197 -18.63 -24.25 -10.04
CA THR A 197 -19.45 -25.40 -9.64
C THR A 197 -20.11 -25.24 -8.26
N LEU A 198 -19.70 -24.23 -7.47
CA LEU A 198 -20.26 -23.98 -6.15
C LEU A 198 -21.57 -23.18 -6.24
N LYS A 199 -22.58 -23.63 -5.49
CA LYS A 199 -23.87 -22.92 -5.41
C LYS A 199 -23.69 -21.55 -4.76
N GLY A 200 -24.33 -20.52 -5.31
CA GLY A 200 -24.39 -19.17 -4.74
C GLY A 200 -23.24 -18.23 -5.10
N MET A 201 -22.35 -18.61 -6.03
CA MET A 201 -21.16 -17.83 -6.40
C MET A 201 -21.33 -16.89 -7.62
N GLU A 202 -22.57 -16.52 -7.96
CA GLU A 202 -22.91 -15.76 -9.18
C GLU A 202 -22.32 -14.34 -9.24
N LYS A 203 -21.92 -13.76 -8.10
CA LYS A 203 -21.38 -12.38 -7.99
C LYS A 203 -20.09 -12.33 -7.18
N MET A 204 -19.15 -13.23 -7.50
CA MET A 204 -17.84 -13.27 -6.85
C MET A 204 -17.01 -12.03 -7.20
N LYS A 205 -16.48 -11.35 -6.17
CA LYS A 205 -15.57 -10.21 -6.33
C LYS A 205 -14.11 -10.54 -6.00
N ASN A 206 -13.89 -11.49 -5.08
CA ASN A 206 -12.57 -11.97 -4.69
C ASN A 206 -12.64 -13.48 -4.38
N LEU A 207 -11.51 -14.17 -4.53
CA LEU A 207 -11.35 -15.57 -4.19
C LEU A 207 -9.97 -15.80 -3.58
N ASP A 208 -9.95 -16.24 -2.33
CA ASP A 208 -8.73 -16.62 -1.63
C ASP A 208 -8.66 -18.15 -1.51
N ILE A 209 -7.55 -18.75 -1.97
CA ILE A 209 -7.29 -20.18 -1.82
C ILE A 209 -6.01 -20.35 -0.99
N SER A 210 -6.10 -21.15 0.07
CA SER A 210 -4.98 -21.52 0.92
C SER A 210 -4.88 -23.03 1.03
N ILE A 211 -3.69 -23.56 0.77
CA ILE A 211 -3.37 -24.99 0.93
C ILE A 211 -2.35 -25.10 2.04
N ARG A 212 -2.64 -25.94 3.04
CA ARG A 212 -1.71 -26.24 4.14
C ARG A 212 -1.40 -27.73 4.12
N ASN A 213 -0.14 -28.07 3.91
CA ASN A 213 0.33 -29.44 4.04
C ASN A 213 0.72 -29.71 5.49
N LYS A 214 0.53 -30.95 5.96
CA LYS A 214 1.15 -31.38 7.23
C LYS A 214 2.68 -31.36 7.05
N PRO A 215 3.44 -30.92 8.07
CA PRO A 215 4.89 -30.92 8.03
C PRO A 215 5.45 -32.33 7.85
#